data_AF-A0A3N5MWQ7-F1
#
_entry.id   AF-A0A3N5MWQ7-F1
#
_cell.length_a   1.000
_cell.length_b   1.000
_cell.length_c   1.000
_cell.angle_alpha   90.00
_cell.angle_beta   90.00
_cell.angle_gamma   90.00
#
_symmetry.space_group_name_H-M   'P 1'
#
loop_
_entity.id
_entity.type
_entity.pdbx_description
1 polymer ?
#
loop_
_entity_poly.entity_id
_entity_poly.type
_entity_poly.pdbx_seq_one_letter_code
_entity_poly.pdbx_strand_id
1 'polypeptide(L)'
;MIPNLPHLCFLPIDKVIIHEWHDDQRTPPLIERIRETGLFRNPPIVCPLQDNSGRYMVLDGANRVTALREMGFPDVLVQVVPPDDAGLRLENWNHVIWELDSVELLKGIRQIEGLNLVAMEEADVEPNIMENCGLAMAQIPGGKSFNLCTQAEELVRRVKLLNDIVDSYKSRGRLDRTMVREVKSLVGIYNNLSGLVIFPQFEIPDVLCLAGEGSLLPTGITRFT
;
A
#
# COMPACT_ATOMS: atom_id res chain seq x y z
N MET A 1 -31.12 16.20 -15.11
CA MET A 1 -30.73 14.95 -14.44
C MET A 1 -29.22 14.87 -14.49
N ILE A 2 -28.54 14.80 -13.35
CA ILE A 2 -27.10 14.53 -13.32
C ILE A 2 -26.96 13.02 -13.57
N PRO A 3 -26.42 12.57 -14.72
CA PRO A 3 -26.18 11.14 -14.91
C PRO A 3 -25.12 10.66 -13.91
N ASN A 4 -25.30 9.45 -13.38
CA ASN A 4 -24.35 8.70 -12.54
C ASN A 4 -23.87 9.44 -11.27
N LEU A 5 -24.78 9.62 -10.32
CA LEU A 5 -24.38 9.91 -8.93
C LEU A 5 -23.66 8.70 -8.32
N PRO A 6 -22.67 8.91 -7.43
CA PRO A 6 -22.02 7.81 -6.72
C PRO A 6 -23.04 7.01 -5.92
N HIS A 7 -22.88 5.69 -5.90
CA HIS A 7 -23.72 4.82 -5.09
C HIS A 7 -23.27 4.89 -3.62
N LEU A 8 -24.02 5.65 -2.83
CA LEU A 8 -23.80 5.78 -1.38
C LEU A 8 -24.76 4.88 -0.61
N CYS A 9 -24.25 4.12 0.36
CA CYS A 9 -25.07 3.30 1.25
C CYS A 9 -24.42 3.15 2.63
N PHE A 10 -25.21 2.75 3.62
CA PHE A 10 -24.69 2.31 4.91
C PHE A 10 -24.40 0.81 4.87
N LEU A 11 -23.23 0.43 5.37
CA LEU A 11 -22.84 -0.97 5.56
C LEU A 11 -22.51 -1.22 7.04
N PRO A 12 -22.80 -2.42 7.57
CA PRO A 12 -22.24 -2.87 8.84
C PRO A 12 -20.71 -2.74 8.81
N ILE A 13 -20.14 -2.09 9.83
CA ILE A 13 -18.71 -1.76 9.85
C ILE A 13 -17.80 -3.00 9.92
N ASP A 14 -18.34 -4.12 10.39
CA ASP A 14 -17.67 -5.43 10.47
C ASP A 14 -17.54 -6.11 9.10
N LYS A 15 -18.37 -5.71 8.12
CA LYS A 15 -18.27 -6.16 6.73
C LYS A 15 -17.29 -5.35 5.90
N VAL A 16 -16.79 -4.23 6.41
CA VAL A 16 -15.86 -3.35 5.70
C VAL A 16 -14.42 -3.65 6.14
N ILE A 17 -13.67 -4.30 5.27
CA ILE A 17 -12.31 -4.80 5.54
C ILE A 17 -11.26 -3.94 4.83
N ILE A 18 -10.07 -3.85 5.42
CA ILE A 18 -8.92 -3.16 4.84
C ILE A 18 -8.05 -4.16 4.07
N HIS A 19 -7.35 -3.70 3.04
CA HIS A 19 -6.38 -4.50 2.27
C HIS A 19 -4.94 -4.08 2.51
N GLU A 20 -4.72 -2.90 3.11
CA GLU A 20 -3.40 -2.42 3.53
C GLU A 20 -3.35 -2.24 5.04
N TRP A 21 -2.16 -2.39 5.62
CA TRP A 21 -1.89 -1.88 6.96
C TRP A 21 -2.20 -0.39 7.02
N HIS A 22 -2.91 0.02 8.06
CA HIS A 22 -3.20 1.42 8.29
C HIS A 22 -2.03 2.11 9.02
N ASP A 23 -1.99 3.43 8.92
CA ASP A 23 -0.98 4.24 9.61
C ASP A 23 -1.54 4.61 10.99
N ASP A 24 -1.06 3.92 12.03
CA ASP A 24 -1.52 4.08 13.43
C ASP A 24 -1.42 5.54 13.92
N GLN A 25 -0.55 6.37 13.32
CA GLN A 25 -0.41 7.78 13.70
C GLN A 25 -1.53 8.66 13.17
N ARG A 26 -2.27 8.20 12.15
CA ARG A 26 -3.31 9.00 11.48
C ARG A 26 -4.70 8.81 12.08
N THR A 27 -4.95 7.69 12.74
CA THR A 27 -6.27 7.37 13.31
C THR A 27 -6.63 8.29 14.50
N PRO A 28 -5.76 8.50 15.51
CA PRO A 28 -6.14 9.30 16.69
C PRO A 28 -6.50 10.77 16.38
N PRO A 29 -5.72 11.52 15.55
CA PRO A 29 -6.11 12.88 15.18
C PRO A 29 -7.43 12.95 14.42
N LEU A 30 -7.76 11.92 13.65
CA LEU A 30 -9.03 11.84 12.92
C LEU A 30 -10.21 11.63 13.87
N ILE A 31 -10.07 10.77 14.88
CA ILE A 31 -11.09 10.55 15.92
C ILE A 31 -11.40 11.86 16.64
N GLU A 32 -10.37 12.57 17.12
CA GLU A 32 -10.56 13.84 17.83
C GLU A 32 -11.27 14.87 16.95
N ARG A 33 -10.86 15.01 15.69
CA ARG A 33 -11.52 15.92 14.75
C ARG A 33 -12.99 15.56 14.50
N ILE A 34 -13.33 14.27 14.41
CA ILE A 34 -14.73 13.83 14.24
C ILE A 34 -15.54 14.18 15.50
N ARG A 35 -14.98 13.95 16.70
CA ARG A 35 -15.64 14.29 17.98
C ARG A 35 -15.88 15.79 18.12
N GLU A 36 -14.87 16.60 17.81
CA GLU A 36 -14.94 18.06 17.93
C GLU A 36 -15.96 18.68 16.97
N THR A 37 -16.01 18.18 15.72
CA THR A 37 -16.84 18.79 14.68
C THR A 37 -18.23 18.18 14.57
N GLY A 38 -18.42 16.94 15.03
CA GLY A 38 -19.62 16.15 14.77
C GLY A 38 -19.84 15.83 13.29
N LEU A 39 -18.83 16.01 12.44
CA LEU A 39 -18.94 15.87 10.99
C LEU A 39 -18.02 14.76 10.47
N PHE A 40 -18.63 13.80 9.78
CA PHE A 40 -17.93 12.83 8.96
C PHE A 40 -18.00 13.25 7.49
N ARG A 41 -16.85 13.52 6.87
CA ARG A 41 -16.74 13.98 5.49
C ARG A 41 -16.05 12.92 4.64
N ASN A 42 -16.37 12.92 3.35
CA ASN A 42 -15.80 12.02 2.34
C ASN A 42 -16.00 10.55 2.75
N PRO A 43 -17.15 9.94 2.45
CA PRO A 43 -17.38 8.54 2.79
C PRO A 43 -16.26 7.66 2.20
N PRO A 44 -15.79 6.62 2.93
CA PRO A 44 -14.82 5.67 2.40
C PRO A 44 -15.33 5.05 1.11
N ILE A 45 -14.42 4.82 0.16
CA ILE A 45 -14.74 4.14 -1.09
C ILE A 45 -14.44 2.66 -0.90
N VAL A 46 -15.38 1.80 -1.28
CA VAL A 46 -15.26 0.35 -1.08
C VAL A 46 -15.64 -0.40 -2.34
N CYS A 47 -15.06 -1.60 -2.50
CA CYS A 47 -15.36 -2.55 -3.56
C CYS A 47 -15.91 -3.85 -2.94
N PRO A 48 -17.01 -4.43 -3.44
CA PRO A 48 -17.49 -5.72 -2.96
C PRO A 48 -16.48 -6.83 -3.27
N LEU A 49 -16.27 -7.73 -2.32
CA LEU A 49 -15.51 -8.96 -2.57
C LEU A 49 -16.29 -9.89 -3.52
N GLN A 50 -15.55 -10.68 -4.30
CA GLN A 50 -16.08 -11.68 -5.23
C GLN A 50 -16.12 -13.10 -4.63
N ASP A 51 -16.12 -13.21 -3.29
CA ASP A 51 -16.04 -14.46 -2.53
C ASP A 51 -17.37 -14.89 -1.89
N ASN A 52 -18.48 -14.22 -2.22
CA ASN A 52 -19.81 -14.41 -1.64
C ASN A 52 -19.93 -14.16 -0.12
N SER A 53 -18.90 -13.61 0.54
CA SER A 53 -18.95 -13.30 1.97
C SER A 53 -19.85 -12.09 2.30
N GLY A 54 -20.21 -11.29 1.29
CA GLY A 54 -20.92 -10.03 1.46
C GLY A 54 -20.06 -8.95 2.15
N ARG A 55 -18.74 -9.14 2.21
CA ARG A 55 -17.77 -8.15 2.69
C ARG A 55 -17.33 -7.21 1.57
N TYR A 56 -16.77 -6.08 1.97
CA TYR A 56 -16.33 -5.01 1.10
C TYR A 56 -14.91 -4.60 1.47
N MET A 57 -14.03 -4.57 0.48
CA MET A 57 -12.67 -4.08 0.62
C MET A 57 -12.64 -2.56 0.51
N VAL A 58 -11.96 -1.89 1.43
CA VAL A 58 -11.75 -0.44 1.39
C VAL A 58 -10.75 -0.10 0.28
N LEU A 59 -11.14 0.68 -0.72
CA LEU A 59 -10.24 1.22 -1.73
C LEU A 59 -9.55 2.51 -1.25
N ASP A 60 -10.32 3.36 -0.57
CA ASP A 60 -9.84 4.62 0.01
C ASP A 60 -10.54 4.88 1.36
N GLY A 61 -9.74 5.32 2.34
CA GLY A 61 -10.24 5.67 3.66
C GLY A 61 -10.08 4.62 4.75
N ALA A 62 -9.03 3.78 4.70
CA ALA A 62 -8.72 2.81 5.74
C ALA A 62 -8.70 3.43 7.16
N ASN A 63 -8.04 4.58 7.33
CA ASN A 63 -8.01 5.30 8.62
C ASN A 63 -9.40 5.81 9.04
N ARG A 64 -10.27 6.18 8.09
CA ARG A 64 -11.66 6.63 8.37
C ARG A 64 -12.50 5.47 8.88
N VAL A 65 -12.43 4.31 8.24
CA VAL A 65 -13.12 3.10 8.70
C VAL A 65 -12.60 2.67 10.07
N THR A 66 -11.28 2.70 10.26
CA THR A 66 -10.64 2.32 11.54
C THR A 66 -11.05 3.27 12.67
N ALA A 67 -11.03 4.59 12.43
CA ALA A 67 -11.49 5.59 13.39
C ALA A 67 -12.95 5.36 13.82
N LEU A 68 -13.86 5.14 12.87
CA LEU A 68 -15.27 4.88 13.18
C LEU A 68 -15.45 3.57 13.98
N ARG A 69 -14.66 2.54 13.66
CA ARG A 69 -14.66 1.26 14.40
C ARG A 69 -14.18 1.45 15.84
N GLU A 70 -13.08 2.18 16.05
CA GLU A 70 -12.57 2.49 17.40
C GLU A 70 -13.52 3.36 18.21
N MET A 71 -14.28 4.23 17.54
CA MET A 71 -15.34 5.03 18.15
C MET A 71 -16.61 4.23 18.46
N GLY A 72 -16.71 2.96 18.04
CA GLY A 72 -17.83 2.07 18.35
C GLY A 72 -19.06 2.23 17.47
N PHE A 73 -18.92 2.82 16.27
CA PHE A 73 -20.04 2.91 15.34
C PHE A 73 -20.38 1.53 14.75
N PRO A 74 -21.68 1.14 14.67
CA PRO A 74 -22.08 -0.15 14.11
C PRO A 74 -22.07 -0.16 12.59
N ASP A 75 -22.32 0.99 11.96
CA ASP A 75 -22.46 1.16 10.52
C ASP A 75 -21.58 2.31 10.01
N VAL A 76 -21.20 2.25 8.74
CA VAL A 76 -20.43 3.29 8.06
C VAL A 76 -21.10 3.66 6.73
N LEU A 77 -21.24 4.96 6.48
CA LEU A 77 -21.62 5.47 5.16
C LEU A 77 -20.43 5.33 4.21
N VAL A 78 -20.62 4.60 3.11
CA VAL A 78 -19.59 4.34 2.10
C VAL A 78 -20.05 4.72 0.71
N GLN A 79 -19.09 4.86 -0.21
CA GLN A 79 -19.32 4.84 -1.64
C GLN A 79 -18.92 3.47 -2.20
N VAL A 80 -19.86 2.78 -2.85
CA VAL A 80 -19.60 1.46 -3.45
C VAL A 80 -19.21 1.62 -4.91
N VAL A 81 -18.07 1.03 -5.29
CA VAL A 81 -17.57 0.96 -6.67
C VAL A 81 -17.44 -0.53 -7.05
N PRO A 82 -18.08 -0.99 -8.14
CA PRO A 82 -17.90 -2.35 -8.64
C PRO A 82 -16.45 -2.63 -9.08
N PRO A 83 -15.95 -3.87 -8.97
CA PRO A 83 -14.58 -4.20 -9.38
C PRO A 83 -14.34 -4.07 -10.89
N ASP A 84 -15.39 -4.19 -11.71
CA ASP A 84 -15.38 -4.08 -13.16
C ASP A 84 -15.72 -2.66 -13.66
N ASP A 85 -15.81 -1.68 -12.76
CA ASP A 85 -16.04 -0.29 -13.14
C ASP A 85 -14.91 0.23 -14.03
N ALA A 86 -15.25 0.73 -15.21
CA ALA A 86 -14.26 1.19 -16.20
C ALA A 86 -13.43 2.40 -15.73
N GLY A 87 -13.91 3.12 -14.71
CA GLY A 87 -13.20 4.21 -14.07
C GLY A 87 -12.20 3.74 -13.01
N LEU A 88 -12.38 2.54 -12.45
CA LEU A 88 -11.54 2.03 -11.37
C LEU A 88 -10.21 1.54 -11.92
N ARG A 89 -9.12 2.16 -11.46
CA ARG A 89 -7.76 1.71 -11.79
C ARG A 89 -6.96 1.48 -10.52
N LEU A 90 -6.03 0.53 -10.59
CA LEU A 90 -5.06 0.29 -9.54
C LEU A 90 -3.67 0.62 -10.06
N GLU A 91 -3.09 1.65 -9.47
CA GLU A 91 -1.70 2.02 -9.64
C GLU A 91 -0.92 1.67 -8.37
N ASN A 92 0.39 1.83 -8.40
CA ASN A 92 1.24 1.62 -7.25
C ASN A 92 2.03 2.87 -6.86
N TRP A 93 2.30 2.97 -5.56
CA TRP A 93 3.24 3.94 -5.01
C TRP A 93 4.60 3.26 -4.81
N ASN A 94 5.66 4.01 -5.08
CA ASN A 94 7.02 3.70 -4.67
C ASN A 94 7.36 4.47 -3.40
N HIS A 95 8.31 3.96 -2.62
CA HIS A 95 8.76 4.59 -1.40
C HIS A 95 10.07 5.33 -1.61
N VAL A 96 10.08 6.62 -1.29
CA VAL A 96 11.30 7.42 -1.14
C VAL A 96 11.70 7.36 0.32
N ILE A 97 12.90 6.87 0.59
CA ILE A 97 13.48 6.82 1.93
C ILE A 97 14.52 7.92 2.04
N TRP A 98 14.46 8.71 3.10
CA TRP A 98 15.40 9.78 3.39
C TRP A 98 15.68 9.91 4.89
N GLU A 99 16.73 10.63 5.26
CA GLU A 99 17.25 10.70 6.64
C GLU A 99 17.72 9.36 7.24
N LEU A 100 17.88 8.32 6.41
CA LEU A 100 18.56 7.06 6.73
C LEU A 100 19.81 6.93 5.86
N ASP A 101 20.86 6.29 6.36
CA ASP A 101 22.02 5.98 5.52
C ASP A 101 21.69 4.86 4.51
N SER A 102 22.11 5.00 3.25
CA SER A 102 21.84 4.01 2.19
C SER A 102 22.42 2.62 2.51
N VAL A 103 23.55 2.54 3.21
CA VAL A 103 24.15 1.26 3.63
C VAL A 103 23.28 0.60 4.69
N GLU A 104 22.78 1.36 5.65
CA GLU A 104 21.86 0.84 6.67
C GLU A 104 20.50 0.43 6.07
N LEU A 105 19.98 1.16 5.07
CA LEU A 105 18.80 0.74 4.30
C LEU A 105 19.03 -0.63 3.65
N LEU A 106 20.09 -0.80 2.86
CA LEU A 106 20.38 -2.05 2.17
C LEU A 106 20.70 -3.19 3.15
N LYS A 107 21.34 -2.90 4.27
CA LYS A 107 21.62 -3.87 5.33
C LYS A 107 20.34 -4.35 6.00
N GLY A 108 19.38 -3.46 6.26
CA GLY A 108 18.06 -3.83 6.77
C GLY A 108 17.35 -4.81 5.84
N ILE A 109 17.31 -4.50 4.54
CA ILE A 109 16.66 -5.37 3.54
C ILE A 109 17.41 -6.71 3.40
N ARG A 110 18.75 -6.71 3.43
CA ARG A 110 19.56 -7.96 3.34
C ARG A 110 19.34 -8.91 4.52
N GLN A 111 18.88 -8.42 5.66
CA GLN A 111 18.62 -9.25 6.85
C GLN A 111 17.27 -9.99 6.80
N ILE A 112 16.44 -9.72 5.79
CA ILE A 112 15.13 -10.36 5.64
C ILE A 112 15.31 -11.81 5.17
N GLU A 113 14.85 -12.75 5.98
CA GLU A 113 14.89 -14.17 5.63
C GLU A 113 14.00 -14.47 4.41
N GLY A 114 14.54 -15.22 3.44
CA GLY A 114 13.82 -15.56 2.20
C GLY A 114 13.91 -14.50 1.09
N LEU A 115 14.72 -13.46 1.31
CA LEU A 115 15.00 -12.40 0.33
C LEU A 115 16.50 -12.33 0.00
N ASN A 116 16.82 -12.18 -1.28
CA ASN A 116 18.18 -12.03 -1.80
C ASN A 116 18.31 -10.70 -2.53
N LEU A 117 19.30 -9.89 -2.14
CA LEU A 117 19.67 -8.69 -2.90
C LEU A 117 20.61 -9.06 -4.05
N VAL A 118 20.16 -8.88 -5.29
CA VAL A 118 20.95 -9.12 -6.50
C VAL A 118 21.29 -7.77 -7.14
N ALA A 119 22.58 -7.44 -7.24
CA ALA A 119 23.01 -6.22 -7.91
C ALA A 119 22.66 -6.28 -9.41
N MET A 120 22.17 -5.17 -9.95
CA MET A 120 21.77 -5.06 -11.36
C MET A 120 22.74 -4.16 -12.11
N GLU A 121 23.12 -4.57 -13.31
CA GLU A 121 23.88 -3.72 -14.24
C GLU A 121 22.96 -2.72 -14.96
N GLU A 122 21.74 -3.14 -15.30
CA GLU A 122 20.69 -2.32 -15.91
C GLU A 122 19.40 -2.41 -15.07
N ALA A 123 18.75 -1.28 -14.82
CA ALA A 123 17.57 -1.18 -13.95
C ALA A 123 16.24 -1.51 -14.67
N ASP A 124 16.27 -2.31 -15.73
CA ASP A 124 15.15 -2.47 -16.68
C ASP A 124 14.23 -3.65 -16.37
N VAL A 125 14.52 -4.41 -15.31
CA VAL A 125 13.63 -5.49 -14.86
C VAL A 125 12.60 -4.92 -13.89
N GLU A 126 11.38 -4.77 -14.39
CA GLU A 126 10.21 -4.39 -13.61
C GLU A 126 9.88 -5.46 -12.56
N PRO A 127 9.72 -5.09 -11.27
CA PRO A 127 9.26 -6.04 -10.27
C PRO A 127 7.87 -6.58 -10.61
N ASN A 128 7.68 -7.88 -10.43
CA ASN A 128 6.41 -8.54 -10.67
C ASN A 128 6.09 -9.46 -9.50
N ILE A 129 4.87 -9.34 -8.96
CA ILE A 129 4.48 -10.06 -7.75
C ILE A 129 4.41 -11.57 -7.97
N MET A 130 4.18 -12.07 -9.19
CA MET A 130 4.11 -13.52 -9.48
C MET A 130 5.15 -14.02 -10.47
N GLU A 131 5.72 -13.15 -11.30
CA GLU A 131 6.72 -13.54 -12.30
C GLU A 131 8.15 -13.39 -11.77
N ASN A 132 9.01 -14.35 -12.14
CA ASN A 132 10.42 -14.36 -11.78
C ASN A 132 10.65 -14.28 -10.25
N CYS A 133 11.88 -14.03 -9.83
CA CYS A 133 12.20 -13.84 -8.41
C CYS A 133 11.97 -12.41 -7.92
N GLY A 134 11.94 -11.41 -8.82
CA GLY A 134 12.03 -9.99 -8.51
C GLY A 134 10.75 -9.42 -7.87
N LEU A 135 10.72 -9.41 -6.55
CA LEU A 135 9.59 -8.97 -5.75
C LEU A 135 9.48 -7.44 -5.65
N ALA A 136 10.62 -6.75 -5.63
CA ALA A 136 10.74 -5.30 -5.56
C ALA A 136 12.15 -4.89 -6.05
N MET A 137 12.35 -3.60 -6.29
CA MET A 137 13.68 -3.06 -6.66
C MET A 137 14.07 -1.97 -5.67
N ALA A 138 15.36 -1.93 -5.29
CA ALA A 138 15.94 -0.85 -4.49
C ALA A 138 17.00 -0.11 -5.30
N GLN A 139 16.85 1.21 -5.44
CA GLN A 139 17.82 2.10 -6.07
C GLN A 139 18.42 3.05 -5.04
N ILE A 140 19.74 3.23 -5.04
CA ILE A 140 20.42 4.20 -4.17
C ILE A 140 20.97 5.37 -4.99
N PRO A 141 21.15 6.57 -4.39
CA PRO A 141 21.57 7.78 -5.12
C PRO A 141 22.91 7.64 -5.87
N GLY A 142 23.79 6.74 -5.41
CA GLY A 142 25.05 6.41 -6.08
C GLY A 142 24.92 5.67 -7.41
N GLY A 143 23.70 5.47 -7.92
CA GLY A 143 23.42 4.85 -9.22
C GLY A 143 23.43 3.33 -9.23
N LYS A 144 23.55 2.68 -8.06
CA LYS A 144 23.43 1.22 -7.95
C LYS A 144 21.96 0.84 -7.76
N SER A 145 21.55 -0.21 -8.46
CA SER A 145 20.22 -0.81 -8.36
C SER A 145 20.34 -2.26 -7.92
N PHE A 146 19.37 -2.72 -7.14
CA PHE A 146 19.31 -4.07 -6.62
C PHE A 146 17.91 -4.65 -6.84
N ASN A 147 17.84 -5.83 -7.44
CA ASN A 147 16.61 -6.62 -7.46
C ASN A 147 16.46 -7.34 -6.11
N LEU A 148 15.26 -7.31 -5.54
CA LEU A 148 14.93 -7.96 -4.28
C LEU A 148 14.24 -9.29 -4.61
N CYS A 149 15.03 -10.36 -4.67
CA CYS A 149 14.60 -11.65 -5.19
C CYS A 149 14.16 -12.63 -4.12
N THR A 150 13.09 -13.36 -4.37
CA THR A 150 12.64 -14.47 -3.51
C THR A 150 12.43 -15.76 -4.31
N GLN A 151 12.48 -16.89 -3.60
CA GLN A 151 12.10 -18.22 -4.10
C GLN A 151 10.69 -18.61 -3.66
N ALA A 152 9.97 -17.74 -2.94
CA ALA A 152 8.58 -17.99 -2.59
C ALA A 152 7.73 -18.00 -3.88
N GLU A 153 6.86 -19.01 -4.02
CA GLU A 153 5.91 -19.11 -5.14
C GLU A 153 4.51 -18.62 -4.76
N GLU A 154 4.14 -18.77 -3.49
CA GLU A 154 2.82 -18.40 -2.98
C GLU A 154 2.67 -16.88 -2.79
N LEU A 155 1.57 -16.32 -3.30
CA LEU A 155 1.26 -14.88 -3.24
C LEU A 155 1.27 -14.35 -1.80
N VAL A 156 0.62 -15.05 -0.85
CA VAL A 156 0.57 -14.65 0.57
C VAL A 156 1.96 -14.54 1.17
N ARG A 157 2.86 -15.49 0.85
CA ARG A 157 4.25 -15.47 1.34
C ARG A 157 5.05 -14.33 0.70
N ARG A 158 4.83 -14.05 -0.58
CA ARG A 158 5.44 -12.90 -1.27
C ARG A 158 4.96 -11.56 -0.69
N VAL A 159 3.68 -11.43 -0.36
CA VAL A 159 3.11 -10.25 0.32
C VAL A 159 3.71 -10.09 1.72
N LYS A 160 3.91 -11.18 2.47
CA LYS A 160 4.63 -11.12 3.74
C LYS A 160 6.04 -10.54 3.57
N LEU A 161 6.79 -10.95 2.54
CA LEU A 161 8.12 -10.41 2.27
C LEU A 161 8.07 -8.92 1.86
N LEU A 162 7.04 -8.46 1.16
CA LEU A 162 6.83 -7.04 0.91
C LEU A 162 6.62 -6.26 2.22
N ASN A 163 5.87 -6.82 3.16
CA ASN A 163 5.71 -6.24 4.49
C ASN A 163 7.05 -6.18 5.23
N ASP A 164 7.81 -7.28 5.24
CA ASP A 164 9.13 -7.34 5.86
C ASP A 164 10.10 -6.31 5.24
N ILE A 165 10.01 -6.06 3.92
CA ILE A 165 10.77 -5.00 3.22
C ILE A 165 10.41 -3.63 3.77
N VAL A 166 9.13 -3.27 3.84
CA VAL A 166 8.70 -1.96 4.35
C VAL A 166 9.05 -1.79 5.82
N ASP A 167 8.86 -2.84 6.62
CA ASP A 167 9.16 -2.85 8.06
C ASP A 167 10.64 -2.66 8.36
N SER A 168 11.53 -3.06 7.43
CA SER A 168 12.97 -2.88 7.59
C SER A 168 13.41 -1.43 7.65
N TYR A 169 12.63 -0.48 7.11
CA TYR A 169 12.99 0.95 7.06
C TYR A 169 11.93 1.92 7.60
N LYS A 170 10.64 1.55 7.67
CA LYS A 170 9.54 2.48 7.99
C LYS A 170 9.69 3.26 9.31
N SER A 171 10.42 2.70 10.28
CA SER A 171 10.64 3.31 11.60
C SER A 171 12.06 3.87 11.80
N ARG A 172 12.94 3.74 10.80
CA ARG A 172 14.37 4.07 10.91
C ARG A 172 14.77 5.33 10.13
N GLY A 173 13.90 5.79 9.24
CA GLY A 173 14.09 7.01 8.45
C GLY A 173 12.74 7.68 8.19
N ARG A 174 12.74 8.65 7.28
CA ARG A 174 11.52 9.26 6.75
C ARG A 174 11.11 8.60 5.45
N LEU A 175 9.81 8.61 5.21
CA LEU A 175 9.18 7.92 4.10
C LEU A 175 8.16 8.84 3.41
N ASP A 176 8.34 9.01 2.11
CA ASP A 176 7.35 9.64 1.24
C ASP A 176 6.96 8.70 0.10
N ARG A 177 5.76 8.90 -0.45
CA ARG A 177 5.24 8.12 -1.58
C ARG A 177 5.44 8.87 -2.88
N THR A 178 5.85 8.17 -3.93
CA THR A 178 6.07 8.74 -5.26
C THR A 178 5.67 7.77 -6.37
N MET A 179 5.35 8.28 -7.55
CA MET A 179 5.22 7.44 -8.76
C MET A 179 6.52 7.39 -9.58
N VAL A 180 7.53 8.16 -9.16
CA VAL A 180 8.86 8.16 -9.79
C VAL A 180 9.50 6.78 -9.67
N ARG A 181 10.13 6.33 -10.75
CA ARG A 181 10.85 5.04 -10.84
C ARG A 181 12.37 5.18 -10.95
N GLU A 182 12.88 6.40 -11.00
CA GLU A 182 14.31 6.68 -11.09
C GLU A 182 14.78 7.51 -9.89
N VAL A 183 15.70 6.95 -9.09
CA VAL A 183 16.26 7.65 -7.93
C VAL A 183 16.96 8.96 -8.32
N LYS A 184 17.52 9.02 -9.54
CA LYS A 184 18.24 10.19 -10.05
C LYS A 184 17.38 11.45 -10.08
N SER A 185 16.09 11.35 -10.39
CA SER A 185 15.19 12.51 -10.43
C SER A 185 14.80 13.02 -9.04
N LEU A 186 15.15 12.29 -7.98
CA LEU A 186 14.86 12.66 -6.59
C LEU A 186 16.08 13.32 -5.90
N VAL A 187 17.26 13.25 -6.53
CA VAL A 187 18.49 13.84 -6.00
C VAL A 187 18.34 15.36 -5.93
N GLY A 188 18.63 15.94 -4.76
CA GLY A 188 18.50 17.38 -4.51
C GLY A 188 17.09 17.83 -4.09
N ILE A 189 16.08 16.97 -4.17
CA ILE A 189 14.73 17.24 -3.63
C ILE A 189 14.70 16.91 -2.14
N TYR A 190 15.29 15.78 -1.76
CA TYR A 190 15.33 15.28 -0.38
C TYR A 190 16.69 15.52 0.25
N ASN A 191 16.69 16.01 1.49
CA ASN A 191 17.89 16.08 2.31
C ASN A 191 18.28 14.66 2.73
N ASN A 192 19.54 14.28 2.50
CA ASN A 192 20.04 12.94 2.82
C ASN A 192 19.15 11.81 2.26
N LEU A 193 18.93 11.83 0.94
CA LEU A 193 18.20 10.78 0.22
C LEU A 193 18.89 9.42 0.45
N SER A 194 18.15 8.45 0.96
CA SER A 194 18.65 7.10 1.27
C SER A 194 18.48 6.17 0.09
N GLY A 195 17.36 6.28 -0.63
CA GLY A 195 17.04 5.43 -1.76
C GLY A 195 15.57 5.47 -2.15
N LEU A 196 15.28 4.73 -3.21
CA LEU A 196 13.96 4.54 -3.79
C LEU A 196 13.66 3.03 -3.81
N VAL A 197 12.56 2.61 -3.19
CA VAL A 197 12.06 1.23 -3.26
C VAL A 197 10.84 1.20 -4.17
N ILE A 198 10.91 0.34 -5.17
CA ILE A 198 9.95 0.22 -6.27
C ILE A 198 9.23 -1.10 -6.12
N PHE A 199 7.91 -1.04 -6.10
CA PHE A 199 7.03 -2.17 -5.84
C PHE A 199 6.44 -2.74 -7.13
N PRO A 200 5.99 -4.00 -7.11
CA PRO A 200 5.31 -4.59 -8.25
C PRO A 200 3.95 -3.95 -8.42
N GLN A 201 3.43 -3.98 -9.64
CA GLN A 201 2.03 -3.68 -9.89
C GLN A 201 1.17 -4.84 -9.40
N PHE A 202 -0.04 -4.50 -8.97
CA PHE A 202 -1.04 -5.46 -8.53
C PHE A 202 -2.26 -5.35 -9.42
N GLU A 203 -2.88 -6.49 -9.68
CA GLU A 203 -4.18 -6.55 -10.31
C GLU A 203 -5.27 -6.47 -9.23
N ILE A 204 -6.37 -5.80 -9.54
CA ILE A 204 -7.50 -5.63 -8.61
C ILE A 204 -8.01 -7.00 -8.07
N PRO A 205 -8.18 -8.05 -8.90
CA PRO A 205 -8.58 -9.37 -8.42
C PRO A 205 -7.63 -9.96 -7.36
N ASP A 206 -6.32 -9.76 -7.50
CA ASP A 206 -5.33 -10.28 -6.55
C ASP A 206 -5.46 -9.58 -5.19
N VAL A 207 -5.64 -8.25 -5.20
CA VAL A 207 -5.83 -7.47 -3.97
C VAL A 207 -7.15 -7.83 -3.28
N LEU A 208 -8.23 -8.02 -4.04
CA LEU A 208 -9.52 -8.48 -3.51
C LEU A 208 -9.40 -9.87 -2.87
N CYS A 209 -8.67 -10.79 -3.51
CA CYS A 209 -8.42 -12.13 -2.98
C CYS A 209 -7.65 -12.05 -1.65
N LEU A 210 -6.53 -11.33 -1.64
CA LEU A 210 -5.69 -11.11 -0.45
C LEU A 210 -6.47 -10.50 0.71
N ALA A 211 -7.27 -9.46 0.45
CA ALA A 211 -8.12 -8.84 1.46
C ALA A 211 -9.16 -9.83 2.00
N GLY A 212 -9.78 -10.62 1.12
CA GLY A 212 -10.74 -11.67 1.51
C GLY A 212 -10.15 -12.70 2.46
N GLU A 213 -8.88 -13.08 2.26
CA GLU A 213 -8.12 -13.99 3.11
C GLU A 213 -7.54 -13.32 4.38
N GLY A 214 -7.65 -12.00 4.50
CA GLY A 214 -7.08 -11.22 5.61
C GLY A 214 -5.58 -10.97 5.50
N SER A 215 -4.98 -11.20 4.34
CA SER A 215 -3.58 -10.90 4.06
C SER A 215 -3.42 -9.44 3.65
N LEU A 216 -2.85 -8.62 4.53
CA LEU A 216 -2.68 -7.18 4.28
C LEU A 216 -1.39 -6.87 3.52
N LEU A 217 -1.52 -5.98 2.54
CA LEU A 217 -0.41 -5.35 1.84
C LEU A 217 0.27 -4.31 2.74
N PRO A 218 1.56 -3.99 2.48
CA PRO A 218 2.24 -2.90 3.15
C PRO A 218 1.50 -1.57 2.98
N THR A 219 1.57 -0.71 3.98
CA THR A 219 0.96 0.62 3.93
C THR A 219 1.48 1.41 2.73
N GLY A 220 0.55 1.92 1.92
CA GLY A 220 0.83 2.96 0.95
C GLY A 220 1.58 2.49 -0.28
N ILE A 221 1.39 1.24 -0.72
CA ILE A 221 1.92 0.74 -2.01
C ILE A 221 0.84 0.64 -3.09
N THR A 222 -0.45 0.63 -2.72
CA THR A 222 -1.58 0.67 -3.66
C THR A 222 -2.14 2.08 -3.80
N ARG A 223 -2.63 2.40 -5.00
CA ARG A 223 -3.27 3.66 -5.33
C ARG A 223 -4.46 3.39 -6.25
N PHE A 224 -5.66 3.40 -5.68
CA PHE A 224 -6.87 3.40 -6.49
C PHE A 224 -7.14 4.79 -7.06
N THR A 225 -7.49 4.86 -8.35
CA THR A 225 -7.92 6.08 -9.04
C THR A 225 -9.25 5.90 -9.75
#